data_AF-A0A538AXM5-F1
#
_entry.id   AF-A0A538AXM5-F1
#
_cell.length_a   1.000
_cell.length_b   1.000
_cell.length_c   1.000
_cell.angle_alpha   90.00
_cell.angle_beta   90.00
_cell.angle_gamma   90.00
#
_symmetry.space_group_name_H-M   'P 1'
#
loop_
_entity.id
_entity.type
_entity.pdbx_description
1 polymer ?
#
loop_
_entity_poly.entity_id
_entity_poly.type
_entity_poly.pdbx_seq_one_letter_code
_entity_poly.pdbx_strand_id
1 'polypeptide(L)'
;MTVIAQRVRRFVPTGRRQETARVVCPVDNWSFAPKFTNGVCPLCGYKPEGVEFHAPFAARVDWFWPSMAFMLAASIAMGVLVILAYGHK
;
A
#
# COMPACT_ATOMS: atom_id res chain seq x y z
N MET A 1 1.61 -42.05 -9.72
CA MET A 1 1.71 -41.58 -11.12
C MET A 1 0.46 -40.81 -11.48
N THR A 2 0.50 -39.47 -11.43
CA THR A 2 -0.36 -38.56 -12.23
C THR A 2 0.10 -37.12 -11.96
N VAL A 3 1.15 -36.73 -12.69
CA VAL A 3 1.61 -35.34 -12.77
C VAL A 3 0.62 -34.62 -13.69
N ILE A 4 -0.36 -33.91 -13.11
CA ILE A 4 -1.28 -33.07 -13.88
C ILE A 4 -0.53 -31.78 -14.26
N ALA A 5 0.01 -31.84 -15.47
CA ALA A 5 0.31 -30.76 -16.40
C ALA A 5 0.25 -29.33 -15.82
N GLN A 6 1.43 -28.79 -15.56
CA GLN A 6 1.77 -27.38 -15.50
C GLN A 6 1.13 -26.60 -16.66
N ARG A 7 0.07 -25.82 -16.39
CA ARG A 7 -0.32 -24.71 -17.28
C ARG A 7 0.25 -23.43 -16.71
N VAL A 8 1.56 -23.23 -16.89
CA VAL A 8 2.26 -21.98 -16.63
C VAL A 8 1.68 -20.92 -17.56
N ARG A 9 0.64 -20.20 -17.11
CA ARG A 9 0.25 -18.95 -17.75
C ARG A 9 1.29 -17.90 -17.38
N ARG A 10 2.38 -17.84 -18.15
CA ARG A 10 3.30 -16.69 -18.17
C ARG A 10 2.46 -15.44 -18.41
N PHE A 11 2.27 -14.64 -17.37
CA PHE A 11 1.67 -13.33 -17.50
C PHE A 11 2.74 -12.39 -18.06
N VAL A 12 2.59 -11.97 -19.31
CA VAL A 12 3.45 -10.96 -19.94
C VAL A 12 2.77 -9.60 -19.74
N PRO A 13 3.27 -8.70 -18.89
CA PRO A 13 2.67 -7.39 -18.72
C PRO A 13 3.09 -6.49 -19.89
N THR A 14 2.30 -6.50 -20.96
CA THR A 14 2.39 -5.49 -22.02
C THR A 14 1.76 -4.18 -21.54
N GLY A 15 2.60 -3.17 -21.29
CA GLY A 15 2.24 -1.77 -21.48
C GLY A 15 1.57 -1.02 -20.33
N ARG A 16 2.32 -0.08 -19.74
CA ARG A 16 1.88 1.28 -19.38
C ARG A 16 0.72 1.48 -18.39
N ARG A 17 0.52 0.56 -17.44
CA ARG A 17 -0.07 0.91 -16.14
C ARG A 17 0.56 0.00 -15.08
N GLN A 18 1.33 0.56 -14.16
CA GLN A 18 1.80 -0.14 -12.95
C GLN A 18 0.61 -0.40 -12.00
N GLU A 19 -0.49 -0.94 -12.53
CA GLU A 19 -1.66 -1.33 -11.79
C GLU A 19 -1.35 -2.67 -11.13
N THR A 20 -0.63 -2.57 -10.02
CA THR A 20 -0.53 -3.56 -8.95
C THR A 20 -0.51 -5.01 -9.46
N ALA A 21 0.63 -5.48 -9.98
CA ALA A 21 0.82 -6.87 -10.37
C ALA A 21 0.36 -7.79 -9.23
N ARG A 22 -0.80 -8.44 -9.40
CA ARG A 22 -1.33 -9.40 -8.43
C ARG A 22 -0.67 -10.75 -8.68
N VAL A 23 -0.26 -11.41 -7.60
CA VAL A 23 0.33 -12.74 -7.61
C VAL A 23 -0.68 -13.71 -7.03
N VAL A 24 -0.80 -14.89 -7.63
CA VAL A 24 -1.61 -15.98 -7.09
C VAL A 24 -0.69 -16.93 -6.34
N CYS A 25 -1.02 -17.22 -5.08
CA CYS A 25 -0.27 -18.17 -4.29
C CYS A 25 -0.58 -19.62 -4.73
N PRO A 26 0.41 -20.50 -4.94
CA PRO A 26 0.18 -21.88 -5.35
C PRO A 26 -0.35 -22.78 -4.23
N VAL A 27 -0.29 -22.33 -2.97
CA VAL A 27 -0.69 -23.13 -1.79
C VAL A 27 -2.19 -23.05 -1.54
N ASP A 28 -2.75 -21.84 -1.55
CA ASP A 28 -4.14 -21.54 -1.21
C ASP A 28 -4.94 -20.98 -2.41
N ASN A 29 -4.29 -20.81 -3.57
CA ASN A 29 -4.85 -20.19 -4.77
C ASN A 29 -5.39 -18.76 -4.55
N TRP A 30 -4.93 -18.08 -3.50
CA TRP A 30 -5.34 -16.73 -3.17
C TRP A 30 -4.61 -15.70 -4.04
N SER A 31 -5.35 -14.76 -4.64
CA SER A 31 -4.76 -13.64 -5.37
C SER A 31 -4.47 -12.47 -4.43
N PHE A 32 -3.22 -12.09 -4.28
CA PHE A 32 -2.82 -10.95 -3.46
C PHE A 32 -1.93 -9.98 -4.23
N ALA A 33 -1.88 -8.74 -3.75
CA ALA A 33 -0.97 -7.72 -4.26
C ALA A 33 0.26 -7.66 -3.35
N PRO A 34 1.45 -8.10 -3.83
CA PRO A 34 2.71 -8.06 -3.07
C PRO A 34 3.00 -6.67 -2.47
N LYS A 35 2.47 -5.62 -3.11
CA LYS A 35 2.62 -4.23 -2.68
C LYS A 35 2.11 -3.92 -1.28
N PHE A 36 1.06 -4.60 -0.86
CA PHE A 36 0.40 -4.34 0.42
C PHE A 36 0.72 -5.40 1.47
N THR A 37 1.43 -6.47 1.09
CA THR A 37 1.67 -7.64 1.94
C THR A 37 3.16 -7.91 2.14
N ASN A 38 4.03 -6.89 1.95
CA ASN A 38 5.49 -7.03 2.07
C ASN A 38 6.08 -8.18 1.22
N GLY A 39 5.47 -8.45 0.07
CA GLY A 39 5.93 -9.52 -0.81
C GLY A 39 5.57 -10.94 -0.37
N VAL A 40 4.76 -11.15 0.67
CA VAL A 40 4.36 -12.49 1.14
C VAL A 40 2.85 -12.70 1.07
N CYS A 41 2.40 -13.96 0.94
CA CYS A 41 0.99 -14.30 1.07
C CYS A 41 0.57 -14.14 2.55
N PRO A 42 -0.49 -13.38 2.88
CA PRO A 42 -0.90 -13.13 4.26
C PRO A 42 -1.51 -14.36 4.95
N LEU A 43 -1.89 -15.40 4.20
CA LEU A 43 -2.53 -16.60 4.73
C LEU A 43 -1.51 -17.70 5.05
N CYS A 44 -0.61 -17.99 4.12
CA CYS A 44 0.32 -19.11 4.22
C CYS A 44 1.81 -18.73 4.19
N GLY A 45 2.15 -17.44 4.04
CA GLY A 45 3.54 -16.97 4.05
C GLY A 45 4.34 -17.23 2.77
N TYR A 46 3.72 -17.77 1.71
CA TYR A 46 4.38 -17.98 0.42
C TYR A 46 4.98 -16.68 -0.13
N LYS A 47 6.26 -16.73 -0.55
CA LYS A 47 6.98 -15.61 -1.16
C LYS A 47 7.32 -15.94 -2.62
N PRO A 48 6.83 -15.18 -3.61
CA PRO A 48 7.17 -15.39 -5.01
C PRO A 48 8.64 -15.01 -5.27
N GLU A 49 9.38 -15.91 -5.89
CA GLU A 49 10.76 -15.68 -6.32
C GLU A 49 10.81 -14.69 -7.51
N GLY A 50 11.73 -13.73 -7.47
CA GLY A 50 11.91 -12.73 -8.55
C GLY A 50 11.07 -11.45 -8.43
N VAL A 51 10.29 -11.28 -7.35
CA VAL A 51 9.58 -10.03 -7.06
C VAL A 51 10.35 -9.26 -5.98
N GLU A 52 11.30 -8.42 -6.39
CA GLU A 52 11.91 -7.45 -5.47
C GLU A 52 10.91 -6.34 -5.14
N PHE A 53 10.16 -6.54 -4.06
CA PHE A 53 9.24 -5.53 -3.57
C PHE A 53 9.95 -4.58 -2.61
N HIS A 54 10.32 -3.41 -3.10
CA HIS A 54 10.68 -2.28 -2.24
C HIS A 54 9.38 -1.61 -1.81
N ALA A 55 8.98 -1.79 -0.55
CA ALA A 55 7.90 -1.00 0.02
C ALA A 55 8.28 0.48 -0.10
N PRO A 56 7.54 1.31 -0.87
CA PRO A 56 7.84 2.73 -0.91
C PRO A 56 7.32 3.33 0.40
N PHE A 57 8.10 3.18 1.48
CA PHE A 57 7.89 3.93 2.71
C PHE A 57 7.84 5.43 2.41
N ALA A 58 8.61 5.88 1.41
CA ALA A 58 8.59 7.25 0.89
C ALA A 58 7.20 7.69 0.38
N ALA A 59 6.49 6.87 -0.41
CA ALA A 59 5.23 7.30 -1.03
C ALA A 59 4.04 7.39 -0.05
N ARG A 60 4.11 6.73 1.11
CA ARG A 60 3.09 6.87 2.17
C ARG A 60 3.29 8.15 2.99
N VAL A 61 4.54 8.59 3.10
CA VAL A 61 4.95 9.77 3.88
C VAL A 61 4.59 11.07 3.16
N ASP A 62 4.63 11.10 1.82
CA ASP A 62 4.45 12.32 1.03
C ASP A 62 3.12 13.05 1.28
N TRP A 63 2.00 12.34 1.46
CA TRP A 63 0.68 12.98 1.65
C TRP A 63 0.22 13.03 3.12
N PHE A 64 0.74 12.13 3.94
CA PHE A 64 0.42 12.09 5.36
C PHE A 64 0.93 13.34 6.08
N TRP A 65 2.17 13.78 5.79
CA TRP A 65 2.77 14.93 6.47
C TRP A 65 2.08 16.27 6.17
N PRO A 66 1.76 16.61 4.91
CA PRO A 66 1.00 17.81 4.61
C PRO A 66 -0.39 17.81 5.24
N SER A 67 -1.11 16.69 5.21
CA SER A 67 -2.45 16.60 5.81
C SER A 67 -2.42 16.74 7.34
N MET A 68 -1.43 16.14 8.00
CA MET A 68 -1.22 16.29 9.44
C MET A 68 -0.85 17.73 9.81
N ALA A 69 0.06 18.36 9.06
CA ALA A 69 0.44 19.76 9.28
C ALA A 69 -0.76 20.71 9.10
N PHE A 70 -1.59 20.46 8.09
CA PHE A 70 -2.81 21.25 7.86
C PHE A 70 -3.80 21.15 9.03
N MET A 71 -4.06 19.94 9.53
CA MET A 71 -4.94 19.78 10.70
C MET A 71 -4.39 20.44 11.97
N LEU A 72 -3.08 20.35 12.20
CA LEU A 72 -2.44 21.02 13.33
C LEU A 72 -2.59 22.55 13.21
N ALA A 73 -2.33 23.11 12.03
CA ALA A 73 -2.48 24.54 11.78
C ALA A 73 -3.92 25.01 11.97
N ALA A 74 -4.91 24.26 11.47
CA ALA A 74 -6.33 24.56 11.66
C ALA A 74 -6.71 24.54 13.15
N SER A 75 -6.21 23.57 13.91
CA SER A 75 -6.44 23.48 15.36
C SER A 75 -5.86 24.69 16.10
N ILE A 76 -4.63 25.10 15.77
CA ILE A 76 -3.98 26.27 16.37
C ILE A 76 -4.75 27.54 16.01
N ALA A 77 -5.14 27.70 14.75
CA ALA A 77 -5.91 28.85 14.29
C ALA A 77 -7.24 29.00 15.06
N MET A 78 -7.98 27.90 15.25
CA MET A 78 -9.21 27.93 16.07
C MET A 78 -8.91 28.32 17.52
N GLY A 79 -7.83 27.79 18.13
CA GLY A 79 -7.42 28.18 19.47
C GLY A 79 -7.12 29.69 19.60
N VAL A 80 -6.37 30.25 18.65
CA VAL A 80 -6.06 31.69 18.60
C VAL A 80 -7.33 32.52 18.45
N LEU A 81 -8.25 32.11 17.56
CA LEU A 81 -9.53 32.80 17.38
C LEU A 81 -10.35 32.84 18.67
N VAL A 82 -10.40 31.75 19.43
CA VAL A 82 -11.08 31.72 20.74
C VAL A 82 -10.41 32.72 21.69
N ILE A 83 -9.09 32.71 21.81
CA ILE A 83 -8.38 33.63 22.72
C ILE A 83 -8.65 35.09 22.36
N LEU A 84 -8.59 35.45 21.08
CA LEU A 84 -8.86 36.82 20.64
C LEU A 84 -10.33 37.21 20.87
N ALA A 85 -11.27 36.34 20.55
CA ALA A 85 -12.69 36.63 20.70
C ALA A 85 -13.11 36.79 22.17
N TYR A 86 -12.54 36.01 23.09
CA TYR A 86 -12.86 36.06 24.51
C TYR A 86 -11.96 37.00 25.31
N GLY A 87 -10.74 37.27 24.85
CA GLY A 87 -9.80 38.19 25.50
C GLY A 87 -10.03 39.66 25.15
N HIS A 88 -10.85 39.97 24.14
CA HIS A 88 -11.26 41.34 23.80
C HIS A 88 -12.48 41.84 24.59
N LYS A 89 -12.99 41.06 25.55
CA LYS A 89 -13.96 41.48 26.56
C LYS A 89 -13.25 41.91 27.83
#